data_AF-A0A1X1C2U2-F1
#
_entry.id   AF-A0A1X1C2U2-F1
#
_cell.length_a   1.000
_cell.length_b   1.000
_cell.length_c   1.000
_cell.angle_alpha   90.00
_cell.angle_beta   90.00
_cell.angle_gamma   90.00
#
_symmetry.space_group_name_H-M   'P 1'
#
loop_
_entity.id
_entity.type
_entity.pdbx_description
1 polymer ?
#
loop_
_entity_poly.entity_id
_entity_poly.type
_entity_poly.pdbx_seq_one_letter_code
_entity_poly.pdbx_strand_id
1 'polypeptide(L)'
;MKILITMLAMLLPFSALAVTDDEIVTSVKKEAEAVWFPSEVTVESFENAKFFPSAEYSEYSRSGNVCGVITARSGGQKVSLNFISEAEEVNGGVRVGTPQLYDKSKEPAVARKALSQKCKNPL
;
A
#
# COMPACT_ATOMS: atom_id res chain seq x y z
N MET A 1 42.40 -43.39 0.44
CA MET A 1 42.51 -42.03 1.04
C MET A 1 41.94 -41.07 0.02
N LYS A 2 40.68 -40.62 0.13
CA LYS A 2 40.23 -39.48 0.97
C LYS A 2 41.17 -38.28 0.85
N ILE A 3 40.76 -37.26 0.12
CA ILE A 3 40.50 -35.91 0.66
C ILE A 3 39.49 -35.25 -0.29
N LEU A 4 38.30 -35.01 0.26
CA LEU A 4 37.22 -34.24 -0.33
C LEU A 4 37.74 -32.84 -0.65
N ILE A 5 37.57 -32.41 -1.90
CA ILE A 5 37.69 -31.00 -2.26
C ILE A 5 36.47 -30.29 -1.67
N THR A 6 36.75 -29.43 -0.71
CA THR A 6 35.82 -28.52 -0.02
C THR A 6 34.99 -27.73 -1.01
N MET A 7 33.76 -28.17 -1.23
CA MET A 7 32.70 -27.38 -1.83
C MET A 7 32.18 -26.44 -0.74
N LEU A 8 32.93 -25.35 -0.49
CA LEU A 8 32.47 -24.24 0.34
C LEU A 8 31.44 -23.47 -0.48
N ALA A 9 30.23 -24.02 -0.54
CA ALA A 9 29.07 -23.32 -1.07
C ALA A 9 28.93 -22.01 -0.29
N MET A 10 29.05 -20.90 -1.02
CA MET A 10 28.72 -19.57 -0.52
C MET A 10 27.26 -19.60 -0.04
N LEU A 11 27.07 -19.80 1.25
CA LEU A 11 25.86 -19.42 1.96
C LEU A 11 25.88 -17.88 2.01
N LEU A 12 25.60 -17.24 0.88
CA LEU A 12 25.16 -15.85 0.94
C LEU A 12 23.88 -15.87 1.77
N PRO A 13 23.83 -15.18 2.93
CA PRO A 13 22.58 -15.03 3.63
C PRO A 13 21.66 -14.33 2.64
N PHE A 14 20.59 -15.01 2.20
CA PHE A 14 19.44 -14.35 1.64
C PHE A 14 18.87 -13.51 2.78
N SER A 15 19.42 -12.31 2.98
CA SER A 15 18.77 -11.27 3.73
C SER A 15 17.47 -11.02 2.98
N ALA A 16 16.38 -11.62 3.46
CA ALA A 16 15.05 -11.23 3.04
C ALA A 16 14.94 -9.74 3.40
N LEU A 17 15.18 -8.88 2.43
CA LEU A 17 15.08 -7.44 2.62
C LEU A 17 13.60 -7.17 2.91
N ALA A 18 13.31 -6.63 4.09
CA ALA A 18 11.96 -6.26 4.46
C ALA A 18 11.38 -5.31 3.41
N VAL A 19 10.11 -5.49 3.06
CA VAL A 19 9.45 -4.72 2.00
C VAL A 19 9.55 -3.22 2.31
N THR A 20 9.96 -2.39 1.35
CA THR A 20 10.09 -0.94 1.53
C THR A 20 8.74 -0.21 1.52
N ASP A 21 8.70 1.03 2.05
CA ASP A 21 7.49 1.86 1.98
C ASP A 21 7.01 2.07 0.54
N ASP A 22 7.93 2.23 -0.41
CA ASP A 22 7.62 2.40 -1.83
C ASP A 22 7.03 1.13 -2.45
N GLU A 23 7.51 -0.05 -2.06
CA GLU A 23 6.94 -1.33 -2.48
C GLU A 23 5.55 -1.56 -1.90
N ILE A 24 5.31 -1.14 -0.64
CA ILE A 24 3.98 -1.15 -0.03
C ILE A 24 3.03 -0.24 -0.80
N VAL A 25 3.42 1.01 -1.04
CA VAL A 25 2.60 1.98 -1.80
C VAL A 25 2.34 1.47 -3.22
N THR A 26 3.35 0.89 -3.87
CA THR A 26 3.21 0.31 -5.22
C THR A 26 2.22 -0.85 -5.24
N SER A 27 2.25 -1.72 -4.23
CA SER A 27 1.32 -2.83 -4.11
C SER A 27 -0.13 -2.34 -3.93
N VAL A 28 -0.33 -1.30 -3.11
CA VAL A 28 -1.64 -0.66 -2.95
C VAL A 28 -2.14 -0.03 -4.25
N LYS A 29 -1.28 0.65 -5.02
CA LYS A 29 -1.66 1.22 -6.33
C LYS A 29 -2.10 0.14 -7.31
N LYS A 30 -1.36 -0.96 -7.39
CA LYS A 30 -1.71 -2.11 -8.25
C LYS A 30 -3.05 -2.73 -7.84
N GLU A 31 -3.29 -2.91 -6.54
CA GLU A 31 -4.58 -3.41 -6.05
C GLU A 31 -5.72 -2.46 -6.40
N ALA A 32 -5.50 -1.15 -6.27
CA ALA A 32 -6.48 -0.13 -6.59
C ALA A 32 -6.86 -0.10 -8.08
N GLU A 33 -5.89 -0.28 -8.97
CA GLU A 33 -6.10 -0.37 -10.41
C GLU A 33 -6.82 -1.66 -10.83
N ALA A 34 -6.62 -2.77 -10.09
CA ALA A 34 -7.10 -4.09 -10.47
C ALA A 34 -8.41 -4.50 -9.79
N VAL A 35 -8.67 -4.08 -8.55
CA VAL A 35 -9.67 -4.72 -7.67
C VAL A 35 -10.65 -3.73 -7.03
N TRP A 36 -10.20 -2.53 -6.65
CA TRP A 36 -11.02 -1.65 -5.80
C TRP A 36 -12.29 -1.11 -6.44
N PHE A 37 -12.31 -1.04 -7.77
CA PHE A 37 -13.44 -0.48 -8.50
C PHE A 37 -14.05 -1.51 -9.46
N PRO A 38 -15.35 -1.36 -9.77
CA PRO A 38 -15.98 -2.08 -10.87
C PRO A 38 -15.24 -1.86 -12.19
N SER A 39 -15.33 -2.82 -13.11
CA SER A 39 -14.61 -2.83 -14.39
C SER A 39 -14.84 -1.61 -15.29
N GLU A 40 -15.95 -0.91 -15.11
CA GLU A 40 -16.34 0.31 -15.83
C GLU A 40 -15.68 1.58 -15.28
N VAL A 41 -14.93 1.48 -14.19
CA VAL A 41 -14.21 2.58 -13.57
C VAL A 41 -12.71 2.43 -13.88
N THR A 42 -12.11 3.50 -14.38
CA THR A 42 -10.67 3.56 -14.64
C THR A 42 -10.00 4.47 -13.62
N VAL A 43 -8.93 3.98 -13.00
CA VAL A 43 -8.03 4.80 -12.18
C VAL A 43 -7.12 5.59 -13.11
N GLU A 44 -7.14 6.93 -13.01
CA GLU A 44 -6.33 7.81 -13.86
C GLU A 44 -5.02 8.24 -13.20
N SER A 45 -5.05 8.50 -11.89
CA SER A 45 -3.88 8.97 -11.17
C SER A 45 -3.97 8.74 -9.66
N PHE A 46 -2.79 8.74 -9.03
CA PHE A 46 -2.60 8.78 -7.59
C PHE A 46 -1.80 10.02 -7.22
N GLU A 47 -2.27 10.77 -6.23
CA GLU A 47 -1.58 11.95 -5.68
C GLU A 47 -1.30 11.73 -4.20
N ASN A 48 -0.11 12.12 -3.75
CA ASN A 48 0.29 12.10 -2.34
C ASN A 48 0.08 10.74 -1.62
N ALA A 49 0.16 9.64 -2.36
CA ALA A 49 0.05 8.29 -1.80
C ALA A 49 1.28 7.98 -0.93
N LYS A 50 1.07 7.74 0.37
CA LYS A 50 2.14 7.50 1.34
C LYS A 50 1.75 6.42 2.36
N PHE A 51 2.73 5.63 2.80
CA PHE A 51 2.57 4.68 3.89
C PHE A 51 2.73 5.35 5.27
N PHE A 52 1.85 4.96 6.18
CA PHE A 52 1.77 5.43 7.55
C PHE A 52 1.82 4.22 8.49
N PRO A 53 2.97 3.96 9.13
CA PRO A 53 3.15 2.83 10.02
C PRO A 53 2.15 2.81 11.18
N SER A 54 1.62 1.62 11.46
CA SER A 54 0.83 1.32 12.66
C SER A 54 1.73 1.31 13.91
N ALA A 55 1.12 1.16 15.09
CA ALA A 55 1.88 0.98 16.33
C ALA A 55 2.55 -0.41 16.43
N GLU A 56 2.08 -1.38 15.66
CA GLU A 56 2.57 -2.77 15.62
C GLU A 56 3.72 -2.95 14.61
N TYR A 57 4.11 -1.87 13.93
CA TYR A 57 5.23 -1.84 13.00
C TYR A 57 6.53 -2.30 13.69
N SER A 58 7.23 -3.24 13.05
CA SER A 58 8.58 -3.68 13.41
C SER A 58 9.42 -3.92 12.16
N GLU A 59 10.74 -4.09 12.34
CA GLU A 59 11.66 -4.43 11.24
C GLU A 59 11.37 -5.79 10.58
N TYR A 60 10.52 -6.63 11.21
CA TYR A 60 10.19 -7.98 10.76
C TYR A 60 8.72 -8.16 10.38
N SER A 61 7.89 -7.14 10.61
CA SER A 61 6.47 -7.12 10.29
C SER A 61 6.03 -5.67 10.13
N ARG A 62 5.88 -5.25 8.88
CA ARG A 62 5.46 -3.89 8.54
C ARG A 62 3.96 -3.87 8.33
N SER A 63 3.25 -3.18 9.20
CA SER A 63 1.80 -2.97 9.07
C SER A 63 1.47 -1.48 9.21
N GLY A 64 0.42 -1.03 8.53
CA GLY A 64 0.04 0.38 8.52
C GLY A 64 -1.07 0.69 7.53
N ASN A 65 -1.23 1.98 7.23
CA ASN A 65 -2.19 2.47 6.25
C ASN A 65 -1.45 3.16 5.11
N VAL A 66 -1.85 2.92 3.87
CA VAL A 66 -1.50 3.78 2.73
C VAL A 66 -2.67 4.73 2.50
N CYS A 67 -2.35 6.02 2.45
CA CYS A 67 -3.34 7.06 2.24
C CYS A 67 -2.90 7.99 1.12
N GLY A 68 -3.86 8.51 0.35
CA GLY A 68 -3.60 9.42 -0.75
C GLY A 68 -4.90 9.89 -1.39
N VAL A 69 -4.78 10.53 -2.54
CA VAL A 69 -5.91 10.85 -3.41
C VAL A 69 -5.81 9.97 -4.64
N ILE A 70 -6.91 9.34 -5.00
CA ILE A 70 -7.06 8.64 -6.26
C ILE A 70 -8.07 9.39 -7.12
N THR A 71 -7.73 9.55 -8.39
CA THR A 71 -8.61 10.13 -9.37
C THR A 71 -9.13 9.00 -10.26
N ALA A 72 -10.45 8.81 -10.24
CA ALA A 72 -11.11 7.75 -10.99
C ALA A 72 -12.11 8.35 -11.99
N ARG A 73 -12.33 7.65 -13.10
CA ARG A 73 -13.29 8.02 -14.13
C ARG A 73 -14.26 6.88 -14.37
N SER A 74 -15.55 7.19 -14.48
CA SER A 74 -16.56 6.27 -15.00
C SER A 74 -17.34 6.96 -16.11
N GLY A 75 -17.28 6.42 -17.32
CA GLY A 75 -17.78 7.09 -18.51
C GLY A 75 -17.19 8.50 -18.68
N GLY A 76 -18.04 9.52 -18.73
CA GLY A 76 -17.64 10.93 -18.85
C GLY A 76 -17.42 11.65 -17.51
N GLN A 77 -17.64 10.99 -16.37
CA GLN A 77 -17.53 11.62 -15.05
C GLN A 77 -16.21 11.28 -14.38
N LYS A 78 -15.56 12.30 -13.84
CA LYS A 78 -14.29 12.22 -13.11
C LYS A 78 -14.51 12.57 -11.65
N VAL A 79 -13.97 11.76 -10.75
CA VAL A 79 -14.07 11.97 -9.30
C VAL A 79 -12.70 11.84 -8.65
N SER A 80 -12.44 12.69 -7.66
CA SER A 80 -11.25 12.59 -6.80
C SER A 80 -11.66 12.11 -5.43
N LEU A 81 -11.12 10.95 -5.03
CA LEU A 81 -11.44 10.27 -3.79
C LEU A 81 -10.21 10.28 -2.88
N ASN A 82 -10.36 10.66 -1.63
CA ASN A 82 -9.36 10.29 -0.62
C ASN A 82 -9.49 8.79 -0.37
N PHE A 83 -8.38 8.07 -0.36
CA PHE A 83 -8.38 6.66 -0.01
C PHE A 83 -7.54 6.41 1.24
N ILE A 84 -7.95 5.41 2.00
CA ILE A 84 -7.21 4.82 3.12
C ILE A 84 -7.28 3.31 2.93
N SER A 85 -6.14 2.64 2.79
CA SER A 85 -6.07 1.19 2.69
C SER A 85 -5.10 0.65 3.71
N GLU A 86 -5.50 -0.40 4.44
CA GLU A 86 -4.57 -1.15 5.27
C GLU A 86 -3.58 -1.89 4.38
N ALA A 87 -2.34 -1.99 4.83
CA ALA A 87 -1.29 -2.75 4.17
C ALA A 87 -0.41 -3.43 5.22
N GLU A 88 -0.12 -4.71 4.97
CA GLU A 88 0.68 -5.55 5.85
C GLU A 88 1.67 -6.39 5.04
N GLU A 89 2.92 -6.43 5.47
CA GLU A 89 3.92 -7.36 4.94
C GLU A 89 3.60 -8.79 5.41
N VAL A 90 3.38 -9.70 4.45
CA VAL A 90 3.07 -11.11 4.71
C VAL A 90 3.87 -11.98 3.75
N ASN A 91 4.67 -12.91 4.28
CA ASN A 91 5.44 -13.90 3.51
C ASN A 91 6.31 -13.30 2.37
N GLY A 92 6.94 -12.14 2.60
CA GLY A 92 7.78 -11.47 1.59
C GLY A 92 6.99 -10.73 0.49
N GLY A 93 5.68 -10.55 0.67
CA GLY A 93 4.83 -9.71 -0.17
C GLY A 93 3.99 -8.75 0.68
N VAL A 94 3.06 -8.03 0.03
CA VAL A 94 2.18 -7.07 0.69
C VAL A 94 0.73 -7.53 0.53
N ARG A 95 0.07 -7.76 1.66
CA ARG A 95 -1.38 -7.93 1.73
C ARG A 95 -2.04 -6.56 1.80
N VAL A 96 -2.89 -6.25 0.84
CA VAL A 96 -3.64 -4.99 0.77
C VAL A 96 -5.06 -5.25 1.26
N GLY A 97 -5.54 -4.42 2.20
CA GLY A 97 -6.90 -4.47 2.70
C GLY A 97 -7.91 -3.80 1.77
N THR A 98 -9.20 -3.98 2.05
CA THR A 98 -10.27 -3.24 1.37
C THR A 98 -10.14 -1.74 1.67
N PRO A 99 -10.23 -0.86 0.66
CA PRO A 99 -10.06 0.57 0.87
C PRO A 99 -11.31 1.20 1.51
N GLN A 100 -11.07 2.28 2.25
CA GLN A 100 -12.09 3.29 2.53
C GLN A 100 -11.92 4.42 1.52
N LEU A 101 -12.99 4.76 0.80
CA LEU A 101 -13.00 5.79 -0.24
C LEU A 101 -13.95 6.92 0.17
N TYR A 102 -13.46 8.16 0.11
CA TYR A 102 -14.24 9.35 0.46
C TYR A 102 -14.22 10.36 -0.69
N ASP A 103 -15.39 10.73 -1.19
CA ASP A 103 -15.52 11.75 -2.22
C ASP A 103 -15.15 13.13 -1.65
N LYS A 104 -14.07 13.73 -2.17
CA LYS A 104 -13.57 15.04 -1.70
C LYS A 104 -14.61 16.14 -1.79
N SER A 105 -15.52 16.05 -2.76
CA SER A 105 -16.56 17.06 -3.00
C SER A 105 -17.77 16.91 -2.09
N LYS A 106 -18.00 15.72 -1.51
CA LYS A 106 -19.21 15.42 -0.75
C LYS A 106 -18.97 15.24 0.75
N GLU A 107 -17.80 14.71 1.12
CA GLU A 107 -17.55 14.25 2.49
C GLU A 107 -16.24 14.80 3.09
N PRO A 108 -15.93 16.10 2.96
CA PRO A 108 -14.63 16.64 3.37
C PRO A 108 -14.37 16.50 4.87
N ALA A 109 -15.40 16.67 5.72
CA ALA A 109 -15.25 16.57 7.17
C ALA A 109 -15.02 15.12 7.64
N VAL A 110 -15.73 14.16 7.04
CA VAL A 110 -15.60 12.74 7.35
C VAL A 110 -14.23 12.23 6.91
N ALA A 111 -13.84 12.57 5.67
CA ALA A 111 -12.53 12.24 5.13
C ALA A 111 -11.40 12.79 6.01
N ARG A 112 -11.48 14.08 6.40
CA ARG A 112 -10.47 14.71 7.26
C ARG A 112 -10.33 14.00 8.60
N LYS A 113 -11.46 13.62 9.22
CA LYS A 113 -11.44 12.87 10.49
C LYS A 113 -10.77 11.52 10.31
N ALA A 114 -11.17 10.73 9.30
CA ALA A 114 -10.57 9.42 9.03
C ALA A 114 -9.07 9.51 8.74
N LEU A 115 -8.66 10.44 7.87
CA LEU A 115 -7.25 10.70 7.53
C LEU A 115 -6.43 11.09 8.76
N SER A 116 -6.96 11.96 9.63
CA SER A 116 -6.25 12.35 10.86
C SER A 116 -6.01 11.18 11.82
N GLN A 117 -6.93 10.20 11.85
CA GLN A 117 -6.85 9.04 12.74
C GLN A 117 -5.90 7.96 12.20
N LYS A 118 -5.94 7.69 10.90
CA LYS A 118 -5.23 6.55 10.28
C LYS A 118 -3.92 6.95 9.61
N CYS A 119 -3.80 8.19 9.17
CA CYS A 119 -2.70 8.68 8.32
C CYS A 119 -1.89 9.80 8.99
N LYS A 120 -2.16 10.13 10.26
CA LYS A 120 -1.38 11.06 11.11
C LYS A 120 -1.13 12.49 10.54
N ASN A 121 -1.71 12.85 9.39
CA ASN A 121 -1.86 14.22 8.90
C ASN A 121 -2.93 14.28 7.78
N PRO A 122 -3.74 15.34 7.69
CA PRO A 122 -4.68 15.52 6.59
C PRO A 122 -3.90 15.90 5.32
N LEU A 123 -4.16 15.18 4.23
CA LEU A 123 -3.76 15.54 2.87
C LEU A 123 -4.23 16.96 2.49
#